data_AF-A0A373Q8K5-F1
#
_entry.id   AF-A0A373Q8K5-F1
#
_cell.length_a   1.000
_cell.length_b   1.000
_cell.length_c   1.000
_cell.angle_alpha   90.00
_cell.angle_beta   90.00
_cell.angle_gamma   90.00
#
_symmetry.space_group_name_H-M   'P 1'
#
loop_
_entity.id
_entity.type
_entity.pdbx_description
1 polymer ?
#
loop_
_entity_poly.entity_id
_entity_poly.type
_entity_poly.pdbx_seq_one_letter_code
_entity_poly.pdbx_strand_id
1 'polypeptide(L)'
;MQIVTLKKNTLIRHFIFLLILAIGFGTVVISQNTHTEMTEVKLYYVDAQMLRLIPVKTQIPQMSTQKMAQRVADELVEGYDDNPKIRRIIPNVKHGIKVKVLDRIAYVDIKQELADKHPEGRDLELLTVYSIVNSLTGLDGIVNVRFTIDGKRQKDFKGYIDMRETFIPDYFI
;
A
#
# COMPACT_ATOMS: atom_id res chain seq x y z
N MET A 1 66.63 -3.61 -38.15
CA MET A 1 65.39 -4.39 -37.92
C MET A 1 65.25 -4.59 -36.41
N GLN A 2 64.07 -4.31 -35.80
CA GLN A 2 63.72 -4.45 -34.36
C GLN A 2 63.87 -3.27 -33.36
N ILE A 3 63.57 -2.01 -33.72
CA ILE A 3 63.41 -0.93 -32.70
C ILE A 3 62.00 -0.30 -32.69
N VAL A 4 61.12 -0.65 -33.64
CA VAL A 4 59.80 -0.01 -33.78
C VAL A 4 58.69 -0.73 -32.99
N THR A 5 58.93 -1.93 -32.47
CA THR A 5 57.89 -2.78 -31.84
C THR A 5 57.67 -2.55 -30.34
N LEU A 6 58.60 -1.90 -29.62
CA LEU A 6 58.54 -1.75 -28.15
C LEU A 6 57.69 -0.56 -27.67
N LYS A 7 57.52 0.50 -28.45
CA LYS A 7 56.79 1.72 -28.00
C LYS A 7 55.26 1.55 -28.06
N LYS A 8 54.76 0.75 -28.99
CA LYS A 8 53.32 0.52 -29.24
C LYS A 8 52.67 -0.32 -28.13
N ASN A 9 53.38 -1.31 -27.58
CA ASN A 9 52.85 -2.20 -26.53
C ASN A 9 52.74 -1.52 -25.17
N THR A 10 53.65 -0.60 -24.86
CA THR A 10 53.59 0.20 -23.62
C THR A 10 52.41 1.18 -23.65
N LEU A 11 52.14 1.81 -24.81
CA LEU A 11 51.01 2.73 -24.99
C LEU A 11 49.65 2.01 -24.88
N ILE A 12 49.54 0.83 -25.49
CA ILE A 12 48.34 -0.02 -25.42
C ILE A 12 48.08 -0.49 -23.98
N ARG A 13 49.14 -0.83 -23.23
CA ARG A 13 49.03 -1.25 -21.82
C ARG A 13 48.51 -0.14 -20.90
N HIS A 14 48.91 1.12 -21.13
CA HIS A 14 48.39 2.26 -20.37
C HIS A 14 46.94 2.61 -20.75
N PHE A 15 46.57 2.46 -22.02
CA PHE A 15 45.19 2.66 -22.47
C PHE A 15 44.23 1.61 -21.89
N ILE A 16 44.65 0.35 -21.83
CA ILE A 16 43.89 -0.73 -21.19
C ILE A 16 43.74 -0.48 -19.67
N PHE A 17 44.79 0.01 -19.01
CA PHE A 17 44.73 0.36 -17.58
C PHE A 17 43.77 1.52 -17.28
N LEU A 18 43.73 2.55 -18.14
CA LEU A 18 42.78 3.67 -18.05
C LEU A 18 41.33 3.25 -18.31
N LEU A 19 41.10 2.31 -19.22
CA LEU A 19 39.77 1.74 -19.49
C LEU A 19 39.24 0.94 -18.28
N ILE A 20 40.10 0.17 -17.61
CA ILE A 20 39.74 -0.57 -16.40
C ILE A 20 39.47 0.39 -15.22
N LEU A 21 40.19 1.51 -15.14
CA LEU A 21 39.96 2.55 -14.12
C LEU A 21 38.64 3.31 -14.34
N ALA A 22 38.24 3.54 -15.60
CA ALA A 22 36.96 4.13 -15.95
C ALA A 22 35.77 3.18 -15.71
N ILE A 23 35.93 1.87 -15.95
CA ILE A 23 34.92 0.85 -15.62
C ILE A 23 34.78 0.72 -14.09
N GLY A 24 35.89 0.74 -13.34
CA GLY A 24 35.89 0.70 -11.89
C GLY A 24 35.23 1.92 -11.22
N PHE A 25 35.27 3.09 -11.85
CA PHE A 25 34.56 4.29 -11.37
C PHE A 25 33.09 4.33 -11.81
N GLY A 26 32.76 3.75 -12.98
CA GLY A 26 31.38 3.60 -13.46
C GLY A 26 30.56 2.57 -12.66
N THR A 27 31.23 1.66 -11.95
CA THR A 27 30.62 0.78 -10.94
C THR A 27 30.85 1.27 -9.52
N VAL A 28 30.95 2.59 -9.29
CA VAL A 28 30.31 3.14 -8.09
C VAL A 28 28.82 2.87 -8.29
N VAL A 29 28.46 1.60 -8.04
CA VAL A 29 27.11 1.17 -7.74
C VAL A 29 26.72 2.14 -6.65
N ILE A 30 25.86 3.06 -7.05
CA ILE A 30 25.13 3.93 -6.17
C ILE A 30 24.35 2.96 -5.27
N SER A 31 25.01 2.48 -4.22
CA SER A 31 24.38 1.87 -3.07
C SER A 31 23.76 3.05 -2.36
N GLN A 32 22.63 3.52 -2.88
CA GLN A 32 21.73 4.30 -2.06
C GLN A 32 21.28 3.31 -1.00
N ASN A 33 21.93 3.35 0.16
CA ASN A 33 21.27 3.02 1.41
C ASN A 33 20.12 4.03 1.54
N THR A 34 19.05 3.82 0.79
CA THR A 34 17.78 4.49 1.04
C THR A 34 17.27 3.83 2.31
N HIS A 35 17.66 4.40 3.45
CA HIS A 35 17.00 4.11 4.69
C HIS A 35 15.56 4.61 4.50
N THR A 36 14.67 3.70 4.11
CA THR A 36 13.26 4.01 3.95
C THR A 36 12.75 4.43 5.31
N GLU A 37 12.46 5.72 5.47
CA GLU A 37 11.82 6.24 6.66
C GLU A 37 10.48 5.52 6.84
N MET A 38 10.23 5.02 8.05
CA MET A 38 9.00 4.32 8.40
C MET A 38 8.13 5.26 9.21
N THR A 39 6.82 5.18 9.01
CA THR A 39 5.83 5.92 9.79
C THR A 39 4.80 4.96 10.38
N GLU A 40 4.35 5.29 11.60
CA GLU A 40 3.33 4.52 12.30
C GLU A 40 1.93 4.97 11.83
N VAL A 41 1.12 4.02 11.37
CA VAL A 41 -0.28 4.21 11.04
C VAL A 41 -1.17 3.30 11.89
N LYS A 42 -2.47 3.62 11.97
CA LYS A 42 -3.46 2.76 12.64
C LYS A 42 -4.31 2.05 11.60
N LEU A 43 -4.28 0.73 11.62
CA LEU A 43 -5.16 -0.13 10.84
C LEU A 43 -6.26 -0.68 11.75
N TYR A 44 -7.51 -0.55 11.33
CA TYR A 44 -8.67 -0.98 12.12
C TYR A 44 -9.11 -2.36 11.67
N TYR A 45 -8.94 -3.34 12.54
CA TYR A 45 -9.37 -4.72 12.31
C TYR A 45 -10.55 -5.07 13.22
N VAL A 46 -11.36 -6.05 12.81
CA VAL A 46 -12.39 -6.59 13.70
C VAL A 46 -11.74 -7.39 14.83
N ASP A 47 -12.29 -7.29 16.03
CA ASP A 47 -11.81 -8.09 17.15
C ASP A 47 -12.11 -9.60 16.98
N ALA A 48 -11.54 -10.41 17.87
CA ALA A 48 -11.67 -11.87 17.84
C ALA A 48 -13.13 -12.37 17.91
N GLN A 49 -14.04 -11.54 18.44
CA GLN A 49 -15.47 -11.81 18.59
C GLN A 49 -16.31 -11.28 17.41
N MET A 50 -15.70 -10.54 16.47
CA MET A 50 -16.36 -9.88 15.34
C MET A 50 -17.44 -8.86 15.77
N LEU A 51 -17.21 -8.16 16.88
CA LEU A 51 -18.21 -7.23 17.45
C LEU A 51 -17.90 -5.75 17.25
N ARG A 52 -16.62 -5.40 17.06
CA ARG A 52 -16.14 -4.02 17.02
C ARG A 52 -14.81 -3.92 16.31
N LEU A 53 -14.41 -2.69 15.97
CA LEU A 53 -13.09 -2.40 15.43
C LEU A 53 -12.08 -2.09 16.53
N ILE A 54 -10.87 -2.62 16.39
CA ILE A 54 -9.73 -2.29 17.25
C ILE A 54 -8.55 -1.79 16.39
N PRO A 55 -7.89 -0.69 16.80
CA PRO A 55 -6.74 -0.17 16.07
C PRO A 55 -5.49 -1.01 16.36
N VAL A 56 -4.76 -1.34 15.30
CA VAL A 56 -3.45 -1.98 15.33
C VAL A 56 -2.44 -1.00 14.74
N LYS A 57 -1.36 -0.76 15.48
CA LYS A 57 -0.26 0.09 15.02
C LYS A 57 0.59 -0.69 14.02
N THR A 58 0.74 -0.15 12.83
CA THR A 58 1.51 -0.75 11.74
C THR A 58 2.54 0.25 11.22
N GLN A 59 3.77 -0.21 11.00
CA GLN A 59 4.82 0.60 10.39
C GLN A 59 4.76 0.44 8.88
N ILE A 60 4.60 1.53 8.14
CA ILE A 60 4.66 1.52 6.67
C ILE A 60 5.71 2.51 6.15
N PRO A 61 6.29 2.28 4.96
CA PRO A 61 7.20 3.23 4.33
C PRO A 61 6.58 4.63 4.20
N GLN A 62 7.29 5.66 4.63
CA GLN A 62 6.86 7.04 4.45
C GLN A 62 6.88 7.41 2.97
N MET A 63 5.73 7.84 2.46
CA MET A 63 5.50 8.15 1.05
C MET A 63 4.48 9.29 0.90
N SER A 64 4.12 9.65 -0.33
CA SER A 64 2.99 10.58 -0.54
C SER A 64 1.69 9.99 0.02
N THR A 65 0.77 10.86 0.47
CA THR A 65 -0.56 10.46 1.00
C THR A 65 -1.28 9.48 0.08
N GLN A 66 -1.21 9.68 -1.25
CA GLN A 66 -1.77 8.76 -2.24
C GLN A 66 -1.18 7.35 -2.17
N LYS A 67 0.15 7.22 -2.07
CA LYS A 67 0.81 5.91 -1.98
C LYS A 67 0.58 5.26 -0.62
N MET A 68 0.59 6.06 0.44
CA MET A 68 0.25 5.63 1.80
C MET A 68 -1.16 5.07 1.87
N ALA A 69 -2.15 5.75 1.27
CA ALA A 69 -3.54 5.30 1.25
C ALA A 69 -3.72 3.96 0.54
N GLN A 70 -3.04 3.78 -0.61
CA GLN A 70 -3.03 2.47 -1.28
C GLN A 70 -2.37 1.40 -0.41
N ARG A 71 -1.21 1.70 0.22
CA ARG A 71 -0.52 0.75 1.11
C ARG A 71 -1.39 0.35 2.31
N VAL A 72 -2.10 1.29 2.92
CA VAL A 72 -3.05 1.01 4.01
C VAL A 72 -4.14 0.04 3.55
N ALA A 73 -4.72 0.26 2.37
CA ALA A 73 -5.72 -0.66 1.81
C ALA A 73 -5.13 -2.04 1.51
N ASP A 74 -3.90 -2.10 1.00
CA ASP A 74 -3.21 -3.37 0.73
C ASP A 74 -2.95 -4.14 2.03
N GLU A 75 -2.48 -3.48 3.11
CA GLU A 75 -2.28 -4.10 4.44
C GLU A 75 -3.59 -4.63 5.05
N LEU A 76 -4.71 -3.95 4.84
CA LEU A 76 -6.03 -4.42 5.29
C LEU A 76 -6.46 -5.68 4.53
N VAL A 77 -6.21 -5.74 3.23
CA VAL A 77 -6.49 -6.91 2.38
C VAL A 77 -5.52 -8.05 2.70
N GLU A 78 -4.25 -7.76 2.97
CA GLU A 78 -3.23 -8.73 3.36
C GLU A 78 -3.52 -9.32 4.73
N GLY A 79 -3.96 -8.51 5.71
CA GLY A 79 -4.41 -8.95 7.04
C GLY A 79 -3.32 -9.58 7.93
N TYR A 80 -3.66 -9.85 9.20
CA TYR A 80 -2.79 -10.54 10.17
C TYR A 80 -3.50 -11.76 10.74
N ASP A 81 -3.39 -12.91 10.06
CA ASP A 81 -4.09 -14.14 10.44
C ASP A 81 -3.49 -14.82 11.69
N ASP A 82 -2.25 -14.49 12.05
CA ASP A 82 -1.51 -15.04 13.18
C ASP A 82 -1.77 -14.30 14.51
N ASN A 83 -2.55 -13.22 14.49
CA ASN A 83 -2.89 -12.45 15.69
C ASN A 83 -4.20 -12.94 16.32
N PRO A 84 -4.19 -13.52 17.54
CA PRO A 84 -5.37 -14.11 18.15
C PRO A 84 -6.43 -13.09 18.60
N LYS A 85 -6.11 -11.79 18.61
CA LYS A 85 -7.01 -10.72 19.07
C LYS A 85 -7.88 -10.14 17.96
N ILE A 86 -7.58 -10.44 16.70
CA ILE A 86 -8.27 -9.88 15.54
C ILE A 86 -8.73 -10.98 14.59
N ARG A 87 -9.66 -10.64 13.71
CA ARG A 87 -10.07 -11.49 12.58
C ARG A 87 -9.91 -10.75 11.27
N ARG A 88 -9.70 -11.52 10.21
CA ARG A 88 -9.83 -11.05 8.84
C ARG A 88 -11.32 -10.99 8.48
N ILE A 89 -11.79 -9.81 8.10
CA ILE A 89 -13.13 -9.60 7.53
C ILE A 89 -13.09 -9.23 6.05
N ILE A 90 -12.00 -8.59 5.60
CA ILE A 90 -11.75 -8.27 4.20
C ILE A 90 -11.12 -9.50 3.51
N PRO A 91 -11.75 -10.05 2.47
CA PRO A 91 -11.18 -11.19 1.74
C PRO A 91 -9.82 -10.87 1.14
N ASN A 92 -8.88 -11.83 1.20
CA ASN A 92 -7.56 -11.71 0.59
C ASN A 92 -7.65 -11.85 -0.94
N VAL A 93 -8.07 -10.76 -1.60
CA VAL A 93 -8.11 -10.64 -3.05
C VAL A 93 -7.02 -9.68 -3.47
N LYS A 94 -6.00 -10.19 -4.18
CA LYS A 94 -4.86 -9.39 -4.61
C LYS A 94 -5.29 -8.17 -5.44
N HIS A 95 -4.86 -6.98 -5.03
CA HIS A 95 -5.31 -5.70 -5.58
C HIS A 95 -6.85 -5.57 -5.60
N GLY A 96 -7.52 -6.12 -4.59
CA GLY A 96 -8.98 -6.10 -4.45
C GLY A 96 -9.53 -4.73 -4.11
N ILE A 97 -8.68 -3.82 -3.66
CA ILE A 97 -9.02 -2.44 -3.34
C ILE A 97 -8.03 -1.51 -4.05
N LYS A 98 -8.53 -0.49 -4.74
CA LYS A 98 -7.74 0.62 -5.28
C LYS A 98 -8.16 1.91 -4.61
N VAL A 99 -7.21 2.76 -4.27
CA VAL A 99 -7.48 4.04 -3.61
C VAL A 99 -6.96 5.19 -4.46
N LYS A 100 -7.77 6.22 -4.64
CA LYS A 100 -7.36 7.51 -5.22
C LYS A 100 -7.70 8.64 -4.24
N VAL A 101 -6.73 9.46 -3.89
CA VAL A 101 -6.91 10.60 -3.00
C VAL A 101 -7.05 11.88 -3.82
N LEU A 102 -8.16 12.59 -3.65
CA LEU A 102 -8.43 13.88 -4.29
C LEU A 102 -9.22 14.76 -3.32
N ASP A 103 -8.80 16.01 -3.13
CA ASP A 103 -9.47 17.00 -2.27
C ASP A 103 -9.79 16.51 -0.86
N ARG A 104 -8.83 15.79 -0.25
CA ARG A 104 -8.94 15.14 1.08
C ARG A 104 -9.99 14.02 1.17
N ILE A 105 -10.45 13.51 0.03
CA ILE A 105 -11.35 12.37 -0.07
C ILE A 105 -10.58 11.19 -0.65
N ALA A 106 -10.63 10.04 0.03
CA ALA A 106 -10.19 8.77 -0.54
C ALA A 106 -11.34 8.10 -1.30
N TYR A 107 -11.18 7.98 -2.62
CA TYR A 107 -12.06 7.23 -3.50
C TYR A 107 -11.56 5.79 -3.55
N VAL A 108 -12.34 4.90 -2.96
CA VAL A 108 -12.03 3.48 -2.79
C VAL A 108 -12.83 2.67 -3.78
N ASP A 109 -12.14 2.05 -4.72
CA ASP A 109 -12.75 1.15 -5.71
C ASP A 109 -12.49 -0.30 -5.32
N ILE A 110 -13.56 -1.01 -5.02
CA ILE A 110 -13.53 -2.42 -4.61
C ILE A 110 -13.80 -3.29 -5.84
N LYS A 111 -12.99 -4.33 -6.04
CA LYS A 111 -13.27 -5.32 -7.09
C LYS A 111 -14.53 -6.11 -6.76
N GLN A 112 -15.34 -6.40 -7.78
CA GLN A 112 -16.52 -7.26 -7.60
C GLN A 112 -16.16 -8.61 -6.94
N GLU A 113 -15.02 -9.21 -7.30
CA GLU A 113 -14.55 -10.46 -6.68
C GLU A 113 -14.38 -10.37 -5.15
N LEU A 114 -13.89 -9.24 -4.63
CA LEU A 114 -13.74 -9.02 -3.19
C LEU A 114 -15.11 -8.88 -2.54
N ALA A 115 -16.01 -8.11 -3.16
CA ALA A 115 -17.39 -7.98 -2.70
C ALA A 115 -18.11 -9.33 -2.68
N ASP A 116 -17.98 -10.14 -3.72
CA ASP A 116 -18.62 -11.46 -3.81
C ASP A 116 -18.15 -12.40 -2.69
N LYS A 117 -16.84 -12.41 -2.41
CA LYS A 117 -16.22 -13.25 -1.36
C LYS A 117 -16.42 -12.73 0.07
N HIS A 118 -16.93 -11.51 0.23
CA HIS A 118 -17.14 -10.92 1.56
C HIS A 118 -18.28 -11.66 2.30
N PRO A 119 -18.15 -11.94 3.60
CA PRO A 119 -19.19 -12.64 4.35
C PRO A 119 -20.49 -11.83 4.46
N GLU A 120 -21.64 -12.49 4.30
CA GLU A 120 -22.94 -11.82 4.47
C GLU A 120 -23.23 -11.47 5.93
N GLY A 121 -23.88 -10.32 6.15
CA GLY A 121 -24.35 -9.88 7.46
C GLY A 121 -24.26 -8.38 7.62
N ARG A 122 -25.32 -7.77 8.18
CA ARG A 122 -25.40 -6.31 8.40
C ARG A 122 -24.19 -5.77 9.17
N ASP A 123 -23.88 -6.41 10.30
CA ASP A 123 -22.79 -5.97 11.16
C ASP A 123 -21.43 -6.16 10.48
N LEU A 124 -21.28 -7.23 9.69
CA LEU A 124 -20.05 -7.51 8.95
C LEU A 124 -19.80 -6.51 7.81
N GLU A 125 -20.86 -6.08 7.11
CA GLU A 125 -20.82 -5.02 6.12
C GLU A 125 -20.40 -3.69 6.75
N LEU A 126 -21.04 -3.33 7.87
CA LEU A 126 -20.71 -2.12 8.64
C LEU A 126 -19.24 -2.11 9.09
N LEU A 127 -18.81 -3.19 9.75
CA LEU A 127 -17.44 -3.35 10.25
C LEU A 127 -16.41 -3.28 9.10
N THR A 128 -16.73 -3.84 7.93
CA THR A 128 -15.82 -3.81 6.77
C THR A 128 -15.67 -2.40 6.21
N VAL A 129 -16.78 -1.69 6.04
CA VAL A 129 -16.73 -0.32 5.57
C VAL A 129 -15.94 0.54 6.55
N TYR A 130 -16.25 0.49 7.85
CA TYR A 130 -15.56 1.33 8.83
C TYR A 130 -14.12 0.89 9.12
N SER A 131 -13.76 -0.38 8.90
CA SER A 131 -12.36 -0.84 8.90
C SER A 131 -11.55 -0.07 7.86
N ILE A 132 -12.09 0.09 6.64
CA ILE A 132 -11.44 0.85 5.57
C ILE A 132 -11.49 2.36 5.85
N VAL A 133 -12.67 2.89 6.23
CA VAL A 133 -12.85 4.32 6.50
C VAL A 133 -11.89 4.79 7.59
N ASN A 134 -11.94 4.18 8.77
CA ASN A 134 -11.16 4.62 9.92
C ASN A 134 -9.65 4.49 9.70
N SER A 135 -9.20 3.50 8.94
CA SER A 135 -7.79 3.32 8.60
C SER A 135 -7.31 4.38 7.61
N LEU A 136 -8.11 4.69 6.58
CA LEU A 136 -7.74 5.69 5.57
C LEU A 136 -7.80 7.11 6.11
N THR A 137 -8.81 7.45 6.91
CA THR A 137 -8.92 8.79 7.54
C THR A 137 -7.97 8.96 8.74
N GLY A 138 -7.30 7.89 9.16
CA GLY A 138 -6.17 7.97 10.08
C GLY A 138 -4.89 8.52 9.45
N LEU A 139 -4.84 8.67 8.12
CA LEU A 139 -3.73 9.30 7.40
C LEU A 139 -3.92 10.81 7.31
N ASP A 140 -2.84 11.55 7.56
CA ASP A 140 -2.82 13.01 7.37
C ASP A 140 -3.20 13.38 5.93
N GLY A 141 -4.18 14.29 5.81
CA GLY A 141 -4.69 14.78 4.55
C GLY A 141 -5.89 14.02 3.99
N ILE A 142 -6.42 13.00 4.68
CA ILE A 142 -7.65 12.28 4.29
C ILE A 142 -8.70 12.48 5.39
N VAL A 143 -9.86 13.01 5.02
CA VAL A 143 -10.95 13.31 5.96
C VAL A 143 -12.17 12.44 5.70
N ASN A 144 -12.44 12.09 4.44
CA ASN A 144 -13.62 11.34 4.03
C ASN A 144 -13.27 10.20 3.09
N VAL A 145 -14.19 9.23 2.99
CA VAL A 145 -14.07 8.09 2.06
C VAL A 145 -15.33 7.94 1.23
N ARG A 146 -15.16 7.57 -0.04
CA ARG A 146 -16.25 7.23 -0.95
C ARG A 146 -15.96 5.93 -1.63
N PHE A 147 -16.99 5.10 -1.84
CA PHE A 147 -16.81 3.78 -2.40
C PHE A 147 -17.42 3.63 -3.80
N THR A 148 -16.80 2.77 -4.61
CA THR A 148 -17.34 2.20 -5.84
C THR A 148 -17.05 0.70 -5.89
N ILE A 149 -17.80 -0.02 -6.73
CA ILE A 149 -17.49 -1.41 -7.09
C ILE A 149 -17.24 -1.47 -8.60
N ASP A 150 -16.05 -1.91 -9.00
CA ASP A 150 -15.56 -1.92 -10.39
C ASP A 150 -15.84 -0.59 -11.13
N GLY A 151 -15.52 0.52 -10.47
CA GLY A 151 -15.68 1.89 -10.96
C GLY A 151 -17.12 2.40 -11.01
N LYS A 152 -18.11 1.59 -10.60
CA LYS A 152 -19.53 1.97 -10.61
C LYS A 152 -20.01 2.30 -9.21
N ARG A 153 -20.81 3.37 -9.09
CA ARG A 153 -21.53 3.65 -7.85
C ARG A 153 -22.61 2.59 -7.68
N GLN A 154 -22.65 1.99 -6.50
CA GLN A 154 -23.68 1.05 -6.09
C GLN A 154 -24.59 1.73 -5.08
N LYS A 155 -25.86 1.28 -5.01
CA LYS A 155 -26.77 1.73 -3.96
C LYS A 155 -26.30 1.17 -2.61
N ASP A 156 -25.94 -0.10 -2.59
CA ASP A 156 -25.54 -0.82 -1.39
C ASP A 156 -24.35 -1.75 -1.66
N PHE A 157 -23.65 -2.16 -0.59
CA PHE A 157 -22.54 -3.10 -0.70
C PHE A 157 -23.07 -4.53 -0.76
N LYS A 158 -23.88 -4.91 0.25
CA LYS A 158 -24.64 -6.17 0.30
C LYS A 158 -26.06 -5.99 0.86
N GLY A 159 -26.62 -4.80 0.66
CA GLY A 159 -28.01 -4.48 1.04
C GLY A 159 -28.20 -3.79 2.40
N TYR A 160 -27.14 -3.56 3.19
CA TYR A 160 -27.29 -2.98 4.53
C TYR A 160 -26.69 -1.57 4.70
N ILE A 161 -25.72 -1.17 3.88
CA ILE A 161 -25.13 0.18 3.94
C ILE A 161 -25.28 0.91 2.60
N ASP A 162 -25.70 2.18 2.64
CA ASP A 162 -25.82 2.98 1.41
C ASP A 162 -24.43 3.47 0.95
N MET A 163 -23.91 2.90 -0.13
CA MET A 163 -22.58 3.21 -0.64
C MET A 163 -22.50 4.54 -1.40
N ARG A 164 -23.63 5.21 -1.66
CA ARG A 164 -23.66 6.48 -2.41
C ARG A 164 -23.21 7.66 -1.55
N GLU A 165 -23.30 7.48 -0.24
CA GLU A 165 -22.91 8.46 0.77
C GLU A 165 -21.40 8.73 0.77
N THR A 166 -21.03 9.82 1.41
CA THR A 166 -19.64 10.10 1.75
C THR A 166 -19.44 9.78 3.22
N PHE A 167 -18.53 8.86 3.51
CA PHE A 167 -18.29 8.35 4.85
C PHE A 167 -17.29 9.25 5.58
N ILE A 168 -17.65 9.62 6.81
CA ILE A 168 -16.76 10.24 7.80
C ILE A 168 -16.31 9.16 8.79
N PRO A 169 -15.16 9.32 9.48
CA PRO A 169 -14.73 8.33 10.47
C PRO A 169 -15.72 8.20 11.62
N ASP A 170 -15.89 6.96 12.09
CA ASP A 170 -16.58 6.65 13.34
C ASP A 170 -15.72 5.65 14.13
N TYR A 171 -15.02 6.16 15.13
CA TYR A 171 -14.09 5.39 15.96
C TYR A 171 -14.77 4.66 17.12
N PHE A 172 -16.10 4.70 17.21
CA PHE A 172 -16.90 4.02 18.25
C PHE A 172 -17.61 2.75 17.75
N ILE A 173 -17.46 2.42 16.46
CA ILE A 173 -17.94 1.18 15.81
C ILE A 173 -17.20 -0.06 16.35
#